data_AF-A0A9C6TBR2-F1
#
_entry.id   AF-A0A9C6TBR2-F1
#
_cell.length_a   1.000
_cell.length_b   1.000
_cell.length_c   1.000
_cell.angle_alpha   90.00
_cell.angle_beta   90.00
_cell.angle_gamma   90.00
#
_symmetry.space_group_name_H-M   'P 1'
#
loop_
_entity.id
_entity.type
_entity.pdbx_description
1 polymer ?
#
loop_
_entity_poly.entity_id
_entity_poly.type
_entity_poly.pdbx_seq_one_letter_code
_entity_poly.pdbx_strand_id
1 'polypeptide(L)'
;MGIKEDGEDGVEKNGIREPLISDHASNKGHPWMVYFTTLVAVCGSYEFGTCAGYSSPTQDAIRSDLGLSLAEYSLFGSILTFGAMIGAITAGPIADLIGRKGAMRVSSAFCVAGWLVIFFSEGPIPLDIGRLATGYGMGSFSYVVPVFIAEIAPKELRGALTALNQFMICGAVSVSFVIGNVLSWRTLALIGLIPTGVLLLGLFIIPESPRWLAKRGRGKEFETALQTLRGKDADISQEADEIQDYITSLEQLPKPKLLELFQTRYLRSVTIGIGLMVCQQFGGINGICFYLSSIFELAGFSAFAGTVIYACLQIVITGLGAALIDKAGRKPLLLVNSKQRTTHLQTL
;
A
#
# COMPACT_ATOMS: atom_id res chain seq x y z
N MET A 1 -54.05 12.49 -74.09
CA MET A 1 -53.12 12.80 -75.18
C MET A 1 -51.72 12.43 -74.70
N GLY A 2 -51.09 11.43 -75.33
CA GLY A 2 -49.63 11.23 -75.33
C GLY A 2 -48.98 10.54 -74.13
N ILE A 3 -48.61 9.27 -74.33
CA ILE A 3 -47.63 8.46 -73.57
C ILE A 3 -46.23 8.72 -74.15
N LYS A 4 -45.19 8.75 -73.28
CA LYS A 4 -43.84 8.13 -73.40
C LYS A 4 -42.93 8.68 -72.28
N GLU A 5 -42.56 7.92 -71.25
CA GLU A 5 -41.60 6.80 -71.15
C GLU A 5 -40.13 7.18 -71.41
N ASP A 6 -39.32 6.90 -70.37
CA ASP A 6 -37.95 6.34 -70.32
C ASP A 6 -37.22 7.00 -69.12
N GLY A 7 -36.71 6.33 -68.08
CA GLY A 7 -36.26 4.95 -67.90
C GLY A 7 -34.90 5.01 -67.18
N GLU A 8 -34.61 4.02 -66.33
CA GLU A 8 -33.35 3.76 -65.58
C GLU A 8 -33.10 4.60 -64.31
N ASP A 9 -32.69 4.07 -63.16
CA ASP A 9 -32.57 2.70 -62.66
C ASP A 9 -32.39 2.80 -61.13
N GLY A 10 -32.78 1.72 -60.43
CA GLY A 10 -32.85 1.67 -58.98
C GLY A 10 -31.52 1.78 -58.23
N VAL A 11 -31.61 2.01 -56.92
CA VAL A 11 -31.15 1.09 -55.87
C VAL A 11 -31.57 1.66 -54.51
N GLU A 12 -32.54 1.00 -53.91
CA GLU A 12 -32.79 1.04 -52.47
C GLU A 12 -31.61 0.34 -51.76
N LYS A 13 -30.85 1.05 -50.91
CA LYS A 13 -29.91 0.44 -49.98
C LYS A 13 -29.99 1.09 -48.60
N ASN A 14 -30.56 0.29 -47.69
CA ASN A 14 -30.34 0.24 -46.26
C ASN A 14 -29.13 0.99 -45.70
N GLY A 15 -29.39 1.69 -44.59
CA GLY A 15 -28.53 1.63 -43.41
C GLY A 15 -27.40 2.64 -43.37
N ILE A 16 -27.54 3.63 -42.49
CA ILE A 16 -26.84 3.71 -41.19
C ILE A 16 -27.11 5.14 -40.71
N ARG A 17 -27.82 5.26 -39.58
CA ARG A 17 -27.84 6.51 -38.81
C ARG A 17 -26.39 6.80 -38.43
N GLU A 18 -25.83 7.86 -38.97
CA GLU A 18 -24.57 8.41 -38.48
C GLU A 18 -24.74 8.63 -36.96
N PRO A 19 -23.89 8.02 -36.11
CA PRO A 19 -23.87 8.41 -34.73
C PRO A 19 -23.32 9.83 -34.72
N LEU A 20 -24.13 10.76 -34.19
CA LEU A 20 -23.66 12.06 -33.70
C LEU A 20 -22.59 11.78 -32.64
N ILE A 21 -21.35 11.57 -33.08
CA ILE A 21 -20.18 11.75 -32.24
C ILE A 21 -20.12 13.27 -32.04
N SER A 22 -20.89 13.72 -31.06
CA SER A 22 -20.60 14.95 -30.36
C SER A 22 -19.17 14.78 -29.85
N ASP A 23 -18.23 15.43 -30.54
CA ASP A 23 -16.93 15.83 -30.02
C ASP A 23 -17.17 16.79 -28.84
N HIS A 24 -17.71 16.26 -27.74
CA HIS A 24 -17.28 16.70 -26.44
C HIS A 24 -15.88 16.13 -26.30
N ALA A 25 -14.91 16.90 -26.80
CA ALA A 25 -13.59 16.93 -26.21
C ALA A 25 -13.80 17.26 -24.73
N SER A 26 -14.16 16.23 -23.95
CA SER A 26 -14.12 16.22 -22.51
C SER A 26 -12.75 16.76 -22.19
N ASN A 27 -12.73 17.97 -21.65
CA ASN A 27 -11.57 18.56 -21.05
C ASN A 27 -11.20 17.59 -19.93
N LYS A 28 -10.40 16.57 -20.24
CA LYS A 28 -9.99 15.52 -19.31
C LYS A 28 -9.18 16.25 -18.26
N GLY A 29 -9.87 16.69 -17.21
CA GLY A 29 -9.26 17.37 -16.08
C GLY A 29 -8.06 16.53 -15.67
N HIS A 30 -6.88 17.14 -15.70
CA HIS A 30 -5.65 16.42 -15.39
C HIS A 30 -5.84 15.75 -14.02
N PRO A 31 -5.60 14.42 -13.86
CA PRO A 31 -5.87 13.69 -12.61
C PRO A 31 -4.83 14.01 -11.53
N TRP A 32 -4.39 15.28 -11.45
CA TRP A 32 -3.41 15.79 -10.52
C TRP A 32 -3.83 15.52 -9.07
N MET A 33 -5.13 15.61 -8.77
CA MET A 33 -5.64 15.34 -7.44
C MET A 33 -5.51 13.87 -7.06
N VAL A 34 -5.69 12.93 -8.00
CA VAL A 34 -5.44 11.50 -7.76
C VAL A 34 -3.97 11.26 -7.46
N TYR A 35 -3.07 11.85 -8.25
CA TYR A 35 -1.63 11.73 -8.03
C TYR A 35 -1.21 12.35 -6.68
N PHE A 36 -1.70 13.55 -6.36
CA PHE A 36 -1.44 14.22 -5.09
C PHE A 36 -1.98 13.43 -3.90
N THR A 37 -3.22 12.94 -3.99
CA THR A 37 -3.84 12.11 -2.94
C THR A 37 -3.06 10.81 -2.76
N THR A 38 -2.61 10.19 -3.85
CA THR A 38 -1.78 8.99 -3.78
C THR A 38 -0.42 9.28 -3.17
N LEU A 39 0.24 10.37 -3.56
CA LEU A 39 1.53 10.80 -3.00
C LEU A 39 1.45 10.97 -1.48
N VAL A 40 0.41 11.63 -0.99
CA VAL A 40 0.15 11.78 0.44
C VAL A 40 -0.08 10.42 1.09
N ALA A 41 -0.93 9.56 0.51
CA ALA A 41 -1.25 8.26 1.07
C ALA A 41 -0.01 7.35 1.18
N VAL A 42 0.87 7.35 0.16
CA VAL A 42 2.09 6.54 0.16
C VAL A 42 3.15 7.02 1.14
N CYS A 43 3.00 8.21 1.75
CA CYS A 43 3.81 8.57 2.93
C CYS A 43 3.59 7.60 4.09
N GLY A 44 2.39 7.01 4.23
CA GLY A 44 2.15 5.94 5.21
C GLY A 44 2.88 4.64 4.86
N SER A 45 3.05 4.35 3.58
CA SER A 45 3.87 3.22 3.09
C SER A 45 5.35 3.47 3.29
N TYR A 46 5.78 4.71 3.12
CA TYR A 46 7.15 5.13 3.42
C TYR A 46 7.42 4.99 4.92
N GLU A 47 6.48 5.40 5.76
CA GLU A 47 6.54 5.21 7.21
C GLU A 47 6.64 3.73 7.59
N PHE A 48 5.83 2.86 6.98
CA PHE A 48 5.95 1.41 7.11
C PHE A 48 7.39 0.93 6.84
N GLY A 49 7.99 1.36 5.73
CA GLY A 49 9.33 0.93 5.36
C GLY A 49 10.41 1.52 6.27
N THR A 50 10.22 2.74 6.78
CA THR A 50 11.11 3.37 7.77
C THR A 50 11.08 2.59 9.08
N CYS A 51 9.90 2.22 9.55
CA CYS A 51 9.74 1.33 10.71
C CYS A 51 10.48 0.01 10.50
N ALA A 52 10.33 -0.65 9.35
CA ALA A 52 11.01 -1.92 9.09
C ALA A 52 12.54 -1.77 8.99
N GLY A 53 13.04 -0.75 8.28
CA GLY A 53 14.47 -0.53 8.02
C GLY A 53 15.25 0.11 9.17
N TYR A 54 14.58 0.65 10.19
CA TYR A 54 15.22 1.32 11.32
C TYR A 54 16.10 0.40 12.18
N SER A 55 15.68 -0.86 12.40
CA SER A 55 16.36 -1.76 13.34
C SER A 55 17.80 -2.05 12.91
N SER A 56 18.03 -2.54 11.69
CA SER A 56 19.37 -3.02 11.29
C SER A 56 20.52 -2.03 11.51
N PRO A 57 20.48 -0.78 11.02
CA PRO A 57 21.60 0.13 11.17
C PRO A 57 21.78 0.65 12.60
N THR A 58 20.75 0.55 13.45
CA THR A 58 20.78 1.11 14.81
C THR A 58 21.17 0.08 15.87
N GLN A 59 21.27 -1.20 15.51
CA GLN A 59 21.53 -2.30 16.44
C GLN A 59 22.73 -2.04 17.36
N ASP A 60 23.92 -1.85 16.81
CA ASP A 60 25.14 -1.79 17.61
C ASP A 60 25.22 -0.47 18.40
N ALA A 61 24.68 0.62 17.83
CA ALA A 61 24.58 1.91 18.49
C ALA A 61 23.62 1.89 19.69
N ILE A 62 22.44 1.27 19.56
CA ILE A 62 21.46 1.13 20.66
C ILE A 62 22.02 0.22 21.75
N ARG A 63 22.62 -0.91 21.37
CA ARG A 63 23.17 -1.88 22.33
C ARG A 63 24.34 -1.31 23.13
N SER A 64 25.21 -0.52 22.50
CA SER A 64 26.33 0.13 23.19
C SER A 64 25.89 1.30 24.08
N ASP A 65 24.93 2.11 23.63
CA ASP A 65 24.45 3.29 24.37
C ASP A 65 23.59 2.91 25.59
N LEU A 66 22.70 1.92 25.45
CA LEU A 66 21.77 1.50 26.51
C LEU A 66 22.25 0.25 27.27
N GLY A 67 23.40 -0.32 26.89
CA GLY A 67 23.94 -1.54 27.51
C GLY A 67 23.08 -2.79 27.31
N LEU A 68 22.32 -2.87 26.21
CA LEU A 68 21.36 -3.96 25.97
C LEU A 68 22.04 -5.27 25.56
N SER A 69 21.56 -6.36 26.15
CA SER A 69 21.85 -7.71 25.69
C SER A 69 21.27 -7.96 24.28
N LEU A 70 21.79 -8.99 23.60
CA LEU A 70 21.24 -9.41 22.31
C LEU A 70 19.78 -9.86 22.43
N ALA A 71 19.40 -10.47 23.56
CA ALA A 71 18.04 -10.92 23.81
C ALA A 71 17.06 -9.74 23.93
N GLU A 72 17.44 -8.69 24.66
CA GLU A 72 16.64 -7.46 24.77
C GLU A 72 16.50 -6.75 23.42
N TYR A 73 17.58 -6.66 22.65
CA TYR A 73 17.50 -6.11 21.30
C TYR A 73 16.64 -6.97 20.35
N SER A 74 16.67 -8.29 20.51
CA SER A 74 15.82 -9.20 19.74
C SER A 74 14.34 -9.04 20.11
N LEU A 75 14.04 -8.74 21.38
CA LEU A 75 12.70 -8.38 21.80
C LEU A 75 12.24 -7.08 21.13
N PHE A 76 13.10 -6.06 21.11
CA PHE A 76 12.85 -4.81 20.39
C PHE A 76 12.53 -5.04 18.91
N GLY A 77 13.30 -5.87 18.21
CA GLY A 77 13.02 -6.20 16.81
C GLY A 77 11.70 -6.96 16.61
N SER A 78 11.40 -7.92 17.49
CA SER A 78 10.22 -8.79 17.36
C SER A 78 8.91 -8.12 17.80
N ILE A 79 8.93 -7.25 18.82
CA ILE A 79 7.72 -6.57 19.33
C ILE A 79 7.09 -5.65 18.27
N LEU A 80 7.88 -5.14 17.32
CA LEU A 80 7.39 -4.43 16.14
C LEU A 80 6.36 -5.26 15.36
N THR A 81 6.65 -6.54 15.13
CA THR A 81 5.78 -7.44 14.36
C THR A 81 4.50 -7.78 15.13
N PHE A 82 4.60 -7.87 16.47
CA PHE A 82 3.44 -8.04 17.34
C PHE A 82 2.53 -6.80 17.31
N GLY A 83 3.11 -5.59 17.37
CA GLY A 83 2.37 -4.34 17.17
C GLY A 83 1.69 -4.32 15.80
N ALA A 84 2.37 -4.75 14.75
CA ALA A 84 1.81 -4.81 13.40
C ALA A 84 0.66 -5.79 13.26
N MET A 85 0.69 -6.92 13.96
CA MET A 85 -0.44 -7.85 14.03
C MET A 85 -1.68 -7.16 14.61
N ILE A 86 -1.55 -6.45 15.73
CA ILE A 86 -2.65 -5.70 16.35
C ILE A 86 -3.16 -4.61 15.40
N GLY A 87 -2.23 -3.87 14.78
CA GLY A 87 -2.53 -2.84 13.79
C GLY A 87 -3.34 -3.39 12.61
N ALA A 88 -2.90 -4.51 12.03
CA ALA A 88 -3.56 -5.14 10.88
C ALA A 88 -4.96 -5.66 11.21
N ILE A 89 -5.15 -6.27 12.39
CA ILE A 89 -6.47 -6.78 12.83
C ILE A 89 -7.46 -5.64 13.06
N THR A 90 -6.99 -4.55 13.67
CA THR A 90 -7.86 -3.41 14.02
C THR A 90 -8.09 -2.44 12.86
N ALA A 91 -7.22 -2.43 11.85
CA ALA A 91 -7.28 -1.49 10.73
C ALA A 91 -8.58 -1.58 9.92
N GLY A 92 -9.09 -2.79 9.65
CA GLY A 92 -10.33 -2.98 8.91
C GLY A 92 -11.55 -2.34 9.59
N PRO A 93 -11.89 -2.75 10.83
CA PRO A 93 -12.98 -2.15 11.59
C PRO A 93 -12.85 -0.64 11.76
N ILE A 94 -11.64 -0.14 12.05
CA ILE A 94 -11.39 1.30 12.20
C ILE A 94 -11.62 2.03 10.87
N ALA A 95 -11.08 1.53 9.75
CA ALA A 95 -11.25 2.14 8.43
C ALA A 95 -12.70 2.14 7.94
N ASP A 96 -13.50 1.16 8.36
CA ASP A 96 -14.94 1.14 8.08
C ASP A 96 -15.73 2.08 9.00
N LEU A 97 -15.33 2.23 10.27
CA LEU A 97 -16.00 3.11 11.22
C LEU A 97 -15.71 4.59 10.95
N ILE A 98 -14.44 4.99 10.92
CA ILE A 98 -14.03 6.40 10.87
C ILE A 98 -13.53 6.85 9.48
N GLY A 99 -13.60 5.97 8.49
CA GLY A 99 -13.10 6.23 7.14
C GLY A 99 -11.63 5.90 6.96
N ARG A 100 -11.17 5.91 5.71
CA ARG A 100 -9.80 5.54 5.36
C ARG A 100 -8.84 6.64 5.80
N LYS A 101 -9.24 7.90 5.61
CA LYS A 101 -8.50 9.08 6.09
C LYS A 101 -8.44 9.13 7.61
N GLY A 102 -9.54 8.80 8.28
CA GLY A 102 -9.59 8.68 9.75
C GLY A 102 -8.63 7.60 10.27
N ALA A 103 -8.65 6.41 9.67
CA ALA A 103 -7.74 5.33 10.05
C ALA A 103 -6.27 5.71 9.87
N MET A 104 -5.91 6.36 8.75
CA MET A 104 -4.53 6.85 8.54
C MET A 104 -4.11 7.87 9.62
N ARG A 105 -5.01 8.73 10.11
CA ARG A 105 -4.70 9.67 11.21
C ARG A 105 -4.41 8.95 12.52
N VAL A 106 -5.23 7.96 12.88
CA VAL A 106 -5.02 7.16 14.10
C VAL A 106 -3.67 6.45 14.03
N SER A 107 -3.38 5.78 12.91
CA SER A 107 -2.10 5.08 12.70
C SER A 107 -0.91 6.01 12.76
N SER A 108 -1.03 7.20 12.16
CA SER A 108 0.00 8.24 12.22
C SER A 108 0.24 8.73 13.66
N ALA A 109 -0.81 8.90 14.47
CA ALA A 109 -0.67 9.30 15.86
C ALA A 109 0.12 8.26 16.68
N PHE A 110 -0.13 6.96 16.46
CA PHE A 110 0.66 5.89 17.07
C PHE A 110 2.12 5.89 16.60
N CYS A 111 2.38 6.13 15.31
CA CYS A 111 3.74 6.30 14.80
C CYS A 111 4.47 7.49 15.44
N VAL A 112 3.84 8.66 15.51
CA VAL A 112 4.43 9.85 16.16
C VAL A 112 4.76 9.56 17.62
N ALA A 113 3.81 8.99 18.36
CA ALA A 113 4.03 8.61 19.75
C ALA A 113 5.18 7.60 19.88
N GLY A 114 5.20 6.59 19.00
CA GLY A 114 6.23 5.56 19.00
C GLY A 114 7.64 6.10 18.74
N TRP A 115 7.81 6.96 17.73
CA TRP A 115 9.10 7.59 17.42
C TRP A 115 9.57 8.54 18.53
N LEU A 116 8.66 9.31 19.14
CA LEU A 116 9.01 10.17 20.26
C LEU A 116 9.43 9.36 21.49
N VAL A 117 8.74 8.26 21.79
CA VAL A 117 9.11 7.36 22.89
C VAL A 117 10.48 6.72 22.63
N ILE A 118 10.77 6.29 21.39
CA ILE A 118 12.10 5.80 21.01
C ILE A 118 13.16 6.90 21.19
N PHE A 119 12.88 8.13 20.75
CA PHE A 119 13.83 9.23 20.87
C PHE A 119 14.22 9.53 22.33
N PHE A 120 13.24 9.56 23.23
CA PHE A 120 13.44 9.79 24.66
C PHE A 120 13.75 8.53 25.47
N SER A 121 13.98 7.38 24.83
CA SER A 121 14.21 6.13 25.57
C SER A 121 15.60 6.14 26.21
N GLU A 122 15.63 5.90 27.52
CA GLU A 122 16.84 5.71 28.33
C GLU A 122 16.97 4.25 28.83
N GLY A 123 16.13 3.35 28.33
CA GLY A 123 16.15 1.94 28.73
C GLY A 123 15.33 1.02 27.80
N PRO A 124 15.35 -0.30 28.05
CA PRO A 124 14.73 -1.29 27.18
C PRO A 124 13.20 -1.18 27.13
N ILE A 125 12.55 -0.96 28.28
CA ILE A 125 11.07 -0.95 28.35
C ILE A 125 10.47 0.23 27.54
N PRO A 126 10.92 1.49 27.71
CA PRO A 126 10.44 2.58 26.86
C PRO A 126 10.71 2.32 25.39
N LEU A 127 11.89 1.79 25.05
CA LEU A 127 12.25 1.47 23.67
C LEU A 127 11.27 0.45 23.05
N ASP A 128 10.94 -0.62 23.78
CA ASP A 128 9.97 -1.64 23.37
C ASP A 128 8.55 -1.10 23.23
N ILE A 129 8.11 -0.21 24.13
CA ILE A 129 6.80 0.44 24.06
C ILE A 129 6.71 1.32 22.79
N GLY A 130 7.75 2.12 22.53
CA GLY A 130 7.81 2.93 21.32
C GLY A 130 7.80 2.07 20.06
N ARG A 131 8.45 0.89 20.13
CA ARG A 131 8.50 -0.06 19.03
C ARG A 131 7.18 -0.77 18.78
N LEU A 132 6.45 -1.10 19.83
CA LEU A 132 5.08 -1.62 19.74
C LEU A 132 4.14 -0.60 19.08
N ALA A 133 4.26 0.68 19.44
CA ALA A 133 3.45 1.76 18.89
C ALA A 133 3.74 2.04 17.40
N THR A 134 5.01 2.12 17.01
CA THR A 134 5.40 2.20 15.58
C THR A 134 4.97 0.95 14.80
N GLY A 135 5.01 -0.22 15.44
CA GLY A 135 4.49 -1.48 14.91
C GLY A 135 3.00 -1.43 14.61
N TYR A 136 2.19 -0.89 15.53
CA TYR A 136 0.76 -0.69 15.30
C TYR A 136 0.48 0.14 14.04
N GLY A 137 1.18 1.27 13.89
CA GLY A 137 1.08 2.10 12.70
C GLY A 137 1.48 1.36 11.43
N MET A 138 2.61 0.66 11.45
CA MET A 138 3.09 -0.20 10.36
C MET A 138 2.03 -1.22 9.94
N GLY A 139 1.47 -1.99 10.88
CA GLY A 139 0.43 -2.97 10.61
C GLY A 139 -0.82 -2.35 9.98
N SER A 140 -1.25 -1.21 10.50
CA SER A 140 -2.44 -0.53 9.99
C SER A 140 -2.23 0.05 8.58
N PHE A 141 -1.08 0.68 8.30
CA PHE A 141 -0.77 1.21 6.97
C PHE A 141 -0.72 0.12 5.90
N SER A 142 -0.28 -1.10 6.25
CA SER A 142 -0.24 -2.24 5.32
C SER A 142 -1.61 -2.60 4.72
N TYR A 143 -2.69 -2.25 5.42
CA TYR A 143 -4.05 -2.44 4.95
C TYR A 143 -4.65 -1.14 4.40
N VAL A 144 -4.62 -0.06 5.19
CA VAL A 144 -5.40 1.15 4.89
C VAL A 144 -4.90 1.86 3.63
N VAL A 145 -3.58 1.97 3.43
CA VAL A 145 -3.00 2.69 2.30
C VAL A 145 -3.32 2.03 0.96
N PRO A 146 -3.04 0.73 0.72
CA PRO A 146 -3.36 0.11 -0.57
C PRO A 146 -4.87 0.06 -0.84
N VAL A 147 -5.70 -0.10 0.19
CA VAL A 147 -7.16 -0.02 0.04
C VAL A 147 -7.58 1.38 -0.39
N PHE A 148 -7.09 2.42 0.28
CA PHE A 148 -7.40 3.80 -0.07
C PHE A 148 -6.98 4.14 -1.51
N ILE A 149 -5.77 3.76 -1.91
CA ILE A 149 -5.28 3.92 -3.29
C ILE A 149 -6.18 3.19 -4.28
N ALA A 150 -6.58 1.95 -3.99
CA ALA A 150 -7.46 1.18 -4.88
C ALA A 150 -8.86 1.78 -5.03
N GLU A 151 -9.36 2.48 -4.01
CA GLU A 151 -10.68 3.12 -4.00
C GLU A 151 -10.70 4.47 -4.73
N ILE A 152 -9.59 5.23 -4.71
CA ILE A 152 -9.48 6.53 -5.41
C ILE A 152 -8.98 6.40 -6.86
N ALA A 153 -8.20 5.36 -7.14
CA ALA A 153 -7.52 5.19 -8.43
C ALA A 153 -8.51 4.83 -9.56
N PRO A 154 -8.40 5.49 -10.72
CA PRO A 154 -9.15 5.10 -11.91
C PRO A 154 -8.71 3.71 -12.39
N LYS A 155 -9.58 3.02 -13.15
CA LYS A 155 -9.41 1.60 -13.52
C LYS A 155 -8.07 1.35 -14.23
N GLU A 156 -7.61 2.31 -15.03
CA GLU A 156 -6.41 2.25 -15.88
C GLU A 156 -5.12 2.45 -15.08
N LEU A 157 -5.13 3.31 -14.05
CA LEU A 157 -3.93 3.65 -13.25
C LEU A 157 -3.80 2.83 -11.97
N ARG A 158 -4.83 2.08 -11.59
CA ARG A 158 -4.86 1.34 -10.31
C ARG A 158 -3.66 0.40 -10.13
N GLY A 159 -3.20 -0.27 -11.19
CA GLY A 159 -2.03 -1.14 -11.15
C GLY A 159 -0.77 -0.37 -10.75
N ALA A 160 -0.43 0.67 -11.51
CA ALA A 160 0.74 1.51 -11.28
C ALA A 160 0.71 2.21 -9.90
N LEU A 161 -0.43 2.76 -9.49
CA LEU A 161 -0.55 3.42 -8.18
C LEU A 161 -0.45 2.42 -7.02
N THR A 162 -0.90 1.18 -7.19
CA THR A 162 -0.69 0.12 -6.21
C THR A 162 0.77 -0.33 -6.19
N ALA A 163 1.45 -0.37 -7.33
CA ALA A 163 2.89 -0.67 -7.39
C ALA A 163 3.72 0.40 -6.68
N LEU A 164 3.32 1.68 -6.77
CA LEU A 164 3.97 2.79 -6.07
C LEU A 164 3.98 2.57 -4.55
N ASN A 165 2.90 2.02 -3.97
CA ASN A 165 2.86 1.67 -2.53
C ASN A 165 4.02 0.72 -2.15
N GLN A 166 4.24 -0.34 -2.92
CA GLN A 166 5.34 -1.28 -2.66
C GLN A 166 6.71 -0.64 -2.89
N PHE A 167 6.83 0.17 -3.94
CA PHE A 167 8.07 0.89 -4.24
C PHE A 167 8.45 1.84 -3.10
N MET A 168 7.48 2.56 -2.52
CA MET A 168 7.72 3.48 -1.40
C MET A 168 8.14 2.74 -0.11
N ILE A 169 7.60 1.54 0.15
CA ILE A 169 8.06 0.69 1.27
C ILE A 169 9.53 0.31 1.07
N CYS A 170 9.89 -0.23 -0.09
CA CYS A 170 11.25 -0.67 -0.37
C CYS A 170 12.24 0.51 -0.42
N GLY A 171 11.81 1.64 -0.98
CA GLY A 171 12.56 2.89 -0.98
C GLY A 171 12.86 3.39 0.44
N ALA A 172 11.86 3.38 1.33
CA ALA A 172 12.04 3.80 2.71
C ALA A 172 12.97 2.88 3.51
N VAL A 173 12.87 1.56 3.33
CA VAL A 173 13.82 0.60 3.93
C VAL A 173 15.25 0.91 3.46
N SER A 174 15.41 1.11 2.15
CA SER A 174 16.69 1.42 1.52
C SER A 174 17.29 2.73 2.05
N VAL A 175 16.48 3.79 2.14
CA VAL A 175 16.90 5.08 2.70
C VAL A 175 17.28 4.94 4.17
N SER A 176 16.52 4.16 4.95
CA SER A 176 16.81 3.91 6.37
C SER A 176 18.14 3.19 6.56
N PHE A 177 18.46 2.22 5.71
CA PHE A 177 19.76 1.56 5.71
C PHE A 177 20.91 2.53 5.41
N VAL A 178 20.78 3.36 4.38
CA VAL A 178 21.86 4.30 4.02
C VAL A 178 22.06 5.37 5.10
N ILE A 179 20.97 6.03 5.50
CA ILE A 179 21.02 7.16 6.44
C ILE A 179 21.36 6.68 7.86
N GLY A 180 20.85 5.50 8.26
CA GLY A 180 21.05 4.97 9.60
C GLY A 180 22.49 4.58 9.91
N ASN A 181 23.33 4.34 8.90
CA ASN A 181 24.77 4.12 9.11
C ASN A 181 25.55 5.44 9.35
N VAL A 182 24.98 6.59 8.96
CA VAL A 182 25.67 7.89 9.05
C VAL A 182 25.19 8.68 10.27
N LEU A 183 23.91 8.55 10.62
CA LEU A 183 23.28 9.31 11.69
C LEU A 183 23.14 8.51 12.98
N SER A 184 23.06 9.23 14.10
CA SER A 184 22.67 8.63 15.39
C SER A 184 21.28 8.00 15.30
N TRP A 185 21.07 6.89 16.02
CA TRP A 185 19.79 6.20 16.08
C TRP A 185 18.65 7.12 16.56
N ARG A 186 18.93 8.04 17.49
CA ARG A 186 17.94 9.05 17.95
C ARG A 186 17.57 10.02 16.82
N THR A 187 18.55 10.48 16.05
CA THR A 187 18.29 11.34 14.89
C THR A 187 17.51 10.60 13.80
N LEU A 188 17.82 9.32 13.59
CA LEU A 188 17.07 8.47 12.65
C LEU A 188 15.61 8.32 13.08
N ALA A 189 15.33 8.21 14.38
CA ALA A 189 13.97 8.20 14.91
C ALA A 189 13.22 9.52 14.63
N LEU A 190 13.90 10.67 14.75
CA LEU A 190 13.32 11.97 14.37
C LEU A 190 13.06 12.09 12.86
N ILE A 191 13.90 11.49 12.02
CA ILE A 191 13.66 11.45 10.57
C ILE A 191 12.40 10.63 10.25
N GLY A 192 12.11 9.58 11.01
CA GLY A 192 10.85 8.83 10.92
C GLY A 192 9.60 9.68 11.18
N LEU A 193 9.71 10.78 11.92
CA LEU A 193 8.58 11.70 12.11
C LEU A 193 8.24 12.52 10.85
N ILE A 194 9.19 12.70 9.94
CA ILE A 194 9.01 13.51 8.72
C ILE A 194 7.89 12.94 7.83
N PRO A 195 7.95 11.68 7.35
CA PRO A 195 6.89 11.11 6.51
C PRO A 195 5.54 11.08 7.22
N THR A 196 5.54 10.82 8.54
CA THR A 196 4.31 10.84 9.35
C THR A 196 3.70 12.24 9.46
N GLY A 197 4.53 13.28 9.62
CA GLY A 197 4.11 14.67 9.63
C GLY A 197 3.55 15.11 8.27
N VAL A 198 4.22 14.75 7.17
CA VAL A 198 3.73 15.03 5.80
C VAL A 198 2.40 14.33 5.55
N LEU A 199 2.26 13.08 5.99
CA LEU A 199 1.00 12.34 5.91
C LEU A 199 -0.10 13.07 6.70
N LEU A 200 0.13 13.41 7.98
CA LEU A 200 -0.84 14.10 8.82
C LEU A 200 -1.31 15.43 8.22
N LEU A 201 -0.39 16.25 7.73
CA LEU A 201 -0.70 17.52 7.08
C LEU A 201 -1.45 17.30 5.75
N GLY A 202 -1.00 16.36 4.93
CA GLY A 202 -1.65 16.02 3.67
C GLY A 202 -3.07 15.47 3.87
N LEU A 203 -3.32 14.73 4.95
CA LEU A 203 -4.65 14.19 5.29
C LEU A 203 -5.70 15.29 5.56
N PHE A 204 -5.31 16.56 5.77
CA PHE A 204 -6.27 17.67 5.84
C PHE A 204 -6.71 18.14 4.45
N ILE A 205 -5.85 18.01 3.45
CA ILE A 205 -6.07 18.53 2.09
C ILE A 205 -6.79 17.51 1.21
N ILE A 206 -6.44 16.22 1.34
CA ILE A 206 -6.96 15.18 0.43
C ILE A 206 -8.43 14.82 0.74
N PRO A 207 -9.23 14.44 -0.27
CA PRO A 207 -10.59 13.95 -0.06
C PRO A 207 -10.62 12.58 0.63
N GLU A 208 -11.75 12.24 1.24
CA GLU A 208 -12.00 10.88 1.76
C GLU A 208 -12.39 9.95 0.61
N SER A 209 -12.32 8.63 0.84
CA SER A 209 -12.70 7.62 -0.15
C SER A 209 -14.16 7.79 -0.62
N PRO A 210 -14.42 7.98 -1.92
CA PRO A 210 -15.78 8.08 -2.45
C PRO A 210 -16.61 6.83 -2.13
N ARG A 211 -16.01 5.64 -2.21
CA ARG A 211 -16.70 4.37 -1.91
C ARG A 211 -17.12 4.28 -0.45
N TRP A 212 -16.29 4.78 0.47
CA TRP A 212 -16.65 4.82 1.89
C TRP A 212 -17.77 5.84 2.16
N LEU A 213 -17.73 7.01 1.51
CA LEU A 213 -18.76 8.04 1.63
C LEU A 213 -20.12 7.55 1.11
N ALA A 214 -20.13 6.86 -0.03
CA ALA A 214 -21.32 6.22 -0.58
C ALA A 214 -21.86 5.12 0.36
N LYS A 215 -21.00 4.27 0.93
CA LYS A 215 -21.38 3.24 1.93
C LYS A 215 -21.96 3.85 3.22
N ARG A 216 -21.62 5.10 3.53
CA ARG A 216 -22.16 5.84 4.69
C ARG A 216 -23.44 6.62 4.37
N GLY A 217 -23.93 6.59 3.14
CA GLY A 217 -25.10 7.37 2.72
C GLY A 217 -24.86 8.87 2.61
N ARG A 218 -23.59 9.32 2.56
CA ARG A 218 -23.22 10.75 2.49
C ARG A 218 -23.16 11.23 1.03
N GLY A 219 -24.30 11.20 0.33
CA GLY A 219 -24.39 11.45 -1.12
C GLY A 219 -23.69 12.74 -1.60
N LYS A 220 -23.96 13.87 -0.93
CA LYS A 220 -23.35 15.18 -1.29
C LYS A 220 -21.82 15.17 -1.20
N GLU A 221 -21.27 14.53 -0.17
CA GLU A 221 -19.82 14.46 0.02
C GLU A 221 -19.18 13.44 -0.90
N PHE A 222 -19.89 12.35 -1.20
CA PHE A 222 -19.49 11.37 -2.19
C PHE A 222 -19.30 12.02 -3.58
N GLU A 223 -20.30 12.76 -4.06
CA GLU A 223 -20.22 13.48 -5.34
C GLU A 223 -19.08 14.50 -5.32
N THR A 224 -18.96 15.28 -4.24
CA THR A 224 -17.90 16.28 -4.08
C THR A 224 -16.50 15.64 -4.11
N ALA A 225 -16.31 14.52 -3.41
CA ALA A 225 -15.03 13.81 -3.37
C ALA A 225 -14.69 13.20 -4.73
N LEU A 226 -15.67 12.60 -5.42
CA LEU A 226 -15.48 12.01 -6.74
C LEU A 226 -15.16 13.09 -7.79
N GLN A 227 -15.89 14.20 -7.80
CA GLN A 227 -15.63 15.35 -8.67
C GLN A 227 -14.25 15.95 -8.40
N THR A 228 -13.84 16.05 -7.13
CA THR A 228 -12.52 16.58 -6.77
C THR A 228 -11.39 15.67 -7.25
N LEU A 229 -11.59 14.35 -7.21
CA LEU A 229 -10.61 13.37 -7.70
C LEU A 229 -10.53 13.33 -9.23
N ARG A 230 -11.66 13.43 -9.94
CA ARG A 230 -11.72 13.33 -11.41
C ARG A 230 -11.48 14.66 -12.13
N GLY A 231 -11.67 15.78 -11.44
CA GLY A 231 -11.56 17.13 -11.97
C GLY A 231 -12.92 17.82 -12.07
N LYS A 232 -12.93 19.16 -11.93
CA LYS A 232 -14.18 19.94 -11.84
C LYS A 232 -15.10 19.80 -13.06
N ASP A 233 -14.56 19.53 -14.23
CA ASP A 233 -15.30 19.44 -15.50
C ASP A 233 -15.45 17.99 -16.00
N ALA A 234 -15.04 17.00 -15.20
CA ALA A 234 -15.16 15.60 -15.58
C ALA A 234 -16.60 15.11 -15.38
N ASP A 235 -17.12 14.33 -16.32
CA ASP A 235 -18.38 13.62 -16.13
C ASP A 235 -18.16 12.43 -15.19
N ILE A 236 -18.73 12.51 -14.00
CA ILE A 236 -18.66 11.46 -12.98
C ILE A 236 -19.92 10.60 -12.91
N SER A 237 -20.96 10.92 -13.69
CA SER A 237 -22.31 10.36 -13.53
C SER A 237 -22.29 8.83 -13.64
N GLN A 238 -21.63 8.31 -14.67
CA GLN A 238 -21.51 6.86 -14.90
C GLN A 238 -20.72 6.16 -13.78
N GLU A 239 -19.60 6.72 -13.32
CA GLU A 239 -18.81 6.12 -12.23
C GLU A 239 -19.55 6.21 -10.89
N ALA A 240 -20.31 7.29 -10.68
CA ALA A 240 -21.11 7.48 -9.49
C ALA A 240 -22.22 6.42 -9.39
N ASP A 241 -22.95 6.20 -10.49
CA ASP A 241 -23.99 5.18 -10.60
C ASP A 241 -23.41 3.77 -10.41
N GLU A 242 -22.28 3.44 -11.06
CA GLU A 242 -21.60 2.14 -10.88
C GLU A 242 -21.22 1.88 -9.40
N ILE A 243 -20.72 2.90 -8.70
CA ILE A 243 -20.35 2.78 -7.29
C ILE A 243 -21.60 2.62 -6.41
N GLN A 244 -22.66 3.37 -6.69
CA GLN A 244 -23.90 3.35 -5.93
C GLN A 244 -24.64 2.01 -6.10
N ASP A 245 -24.72 1.48 -7.32
CA ASP A 245 -25.28 0.17 -7.63
C ASP A 245 -24.49 -0.94 -6.94
N TYR A 246 -23.16 -0.87 -7.00
CA TYR A 246 -22.30 -1.84 -6.32
C TYR A 246 -22.54 -1.84 -4.80
N ILE A 247 -22.65 -0.68 -4.17
CA ILE A 247 -22.89 -0.57 -2.73
C ILE A 247 -24.29 -1.05 -2.35
N THR A 248 -25.30 -0.70 -3.14
CA THR A 248 -26.68 -1.20 -2.94
C THR A 248 -26.74 -2.72 -3.02
N SER A 249 -26.00 -3.33 -3.95
CA SER A 249 -25.89 -4.79 -4.03
C SER A 249 -25.18 -5.42 -2.83
N LEU A 250 -24.21 -4.72 -2.23
CA LEU A 250 -23.52 -5.17 -1.02
C LEU A 250 -24.39 -5.06 0.24
N GLU A 251 -25.27 -4.06 0.32
CA GLU A 251 -26.21 -3.91 1.45
C GLU A 251 -27.28 -5.00 1.48
N GLN A 252 -27.62 -5.57 0.32
CA GLN A 252 -28.51 -6.72 0.21
C GLN A 252 -27.86 -8.03 0.68
N LEU A 253 -26.53 -8.07 0.80
CA LEU A 253 -25.81 -9.24 1.30
C LEU A 253 -25.70 -9.22 2.83
N PRO A 254 -25.71 -10.39 3.50
CA PRO A 254 -25.44 -10.47 4.92
C PRO A 254 -24.08 -9.83 5.24
N LYS A 255 -24.01 -9.04 6.31
CA LYS A 255 -22.73 -8.46 6.76
C LYS A 255 -21.74 -9.60 7.05
N PRO A 256 -20.58 -9.64 6.38
CA PRO A 256 -19.64 -10.72 6.55
C PRO A 256 -19.14 -10.75 7.99
N LYS A 257 -19.25 -11.90 8.66
CA LYS A 257 -18.66 -12.12 9.98
C LYS A 257 -17.29 -12.74 9.82
N LEU A 258 -16.32 -12.38 10.68
CA LEU A 258 -14.98 -13.01 10.65
C LEU A 258 -15.06 -14.55 10.77
N LEU A 259 -16.08 -15.07 11.46
CA LEU A 259 -16.32 -16.51 11.58
C LEU A 259 -16.80 -17.17 10.28
N GLU A 260 -17.35 -16.41 9.34
CA GLU A 260 -17.75 -16.92 8.02
C GLU A 260 -16.54 -17.21 7.12
N LEU A 261 -15.38 -16.60 7.40
CA LEU A 261 -14.12 -16.92 6.71
C LEU A 261 -13.66 -18.36 6.97
N PHE A 262 -14.10 -18.96 8.09
CA PHE A 262 -13.84 -20.36 8.45
C PHE A 262 -14.87 -21.34 7.87
N GLN A 263 -15.81 -20.89 7.04
CA GLN A 263 -16.68 -21.81 6.31
C GLN A 263 -15.91 -22.53 5.21
N THR A 264 -16.23 -23.82 4.97
CA THR A 264 -15.59 -24.70 3.97
C THR A 264 -15.48 -24.07 2.58
N ARG A 265 -16.42 -23.19 2.21
CA ARG A 265 -16.42 -22.45 0.95
C ARG A 265 -15.24 -21.48 0.81
N TYR A 266 -14.84 -20.80 1.89
CA TYR A 266 -13.77 -19.80 1.89
C TYR A 266 -12.45 -20.33 2.46
N LEU A 267 -12.51 -21.40 3.26
CA LEU A 267 -11.35 -22.04 3.89
C LEU A 267 -10.22 -22.33 2.90
N ARG A 268 -10.53 -22.83 1.69
CA ARG A 268 -9.48 -23.09 0.70
C ARG A 268 -8.70 -21.83 0.30
N SER A 269 -9.39 -20.71 0.09
CA SER A 269 -8.74 -19.44 -0.27
C SER A 269 -7.99 -18.85 0.93
N VAL A 270 -8.55 -18.95 2.13
CA VAL A 270 -7.94 -18.48 3.36
C VAL A 270 -6.67 -19.28 3.68
N THR A 271 -6.72 -20.61 3.60
CA THR A 271 -5.55 -21.48 3.82
C THR A 271 -4.45 -21.23 2.80
N ILE A 272 -4.79 -21.02 1.51
CA ILE A 272 -3.78 -20.64 0.51
C ILE A 272 -3.17 -19.27 0.84
N GLY A 273 -3.99 -18.28 1.19
CA GLY A 273 -3.51 -16.95 1.56
C GLY A 273 -2.59 -16.95 2.79
N ILE A 274 -3.04 -17.59 3.88
CA ILE A 274 -2.25 -17.73 5.11
C ILE A 274 -1.00 -18.56 4.85
N GLY A 275 -1.11 -19.70 4.14
CA GLY A 275 0.02 -20.55 3.81
C GLY A 275 1.08 -19.83 2.97
N LEU A 276 0.68 -19.01 2.00
CA LEU A 276 1.59 -18.18 1.23
C LEU A 276 2.29 -17.12 2.10
N MET A 277 1.57 -16.46 3.01
CA MET A 277 2.15 -15.49 3.94
C MET A 277 3.14 -16.15 4.90
N VAL A 278 2.80 -17.33 5.44
CA VAL A 278 3.69 -18.11 6.31
C VAL A 278 4.96 -18.52 5.55
N CYS A 279 4.84 -19.04 4.33
CA CYS A 279 5.98 -19.35 3.47
C CYS A 279 6.85 -18.12 3.15
N GLN A 280 6.25 -16.94 3.01
CA GLN A 280 6.99 -15.69 2.83
C GLN A 280 7.81 -15.33 4.08
N GLN A 281 7.23 -15.47 5.28
CA GLN A 281 7.93 -15.18 6.54
C GLN A 281 9.04 -16.19 6.85
N PHE A 282 8.82 -17.49 6.57
CA PHE A 282 9.87 -18.52 6.69
C PHE A 282 11.04 -18.30 5.72
N GLY A 283 10.85 -17.49 4.66
CA GLY A 283 11.95 -17.04 3.81
C GLY A 283 12.97 -16.13 4.53
N GLY A 284 12.72 -15.76 5.79
CA GLY A 284 13.68 -15.04 6.62
C GLY A 284 13.81 -13.55 6.30
N ILE A 285 12.90 -12.97 5.51
CA ILE A 285 13.00 -11.59 5.03
C ILE A 285 13.09 -10.57 6.19
N ASN A 286 12.35 -10.77 7.28
CA ASN A 286 12.42 -9.90 8.46
C ASN A 286 13.72 -10.09 9.24
N GLY A 287 14.27 -11.32 9.28
CA GLY A 287 15.57 -11.59 9.89
C GLY A 287 16.69 -10.87 9.14
N ILE A 288 16.67 -10.93 7.81
CA ILE A 288 17.57 -10.15 6.97
C ILE A 288 17.35 -8.65 7.20
N CYS A 289 16.11 -8.17 7.17
CA CYS A 289 15.80 -6.74 7.31
C CYS A 289 16.23 -6.14 8.66
N PHE A 290 16.16 -6.91 9.75
CA PHE A 290 16.47 -6.41 11.10
C PHE A 290 17.93 -6.59 11.52
N TYR A 291 18.66 -7.52 10.90
CA TYR A 291 20.04 -7.87 11.27
C TYR A 291 21.04 -7.73 10.12
N LEU A 292 20.66 -7.09 9.02
CA LEU A 292 21.47 -7.00 7.80
C LEU A 292 22.89 -6.50 8.05
N SER A 293 23.02 -5.42 8.82
CA SER A 293 24.30 -4.79 9.18
C SER A 293 25.20 -5.81 9.91
N SER A 294 24.65 -6.47 10.92
CA SER A 294 25.35 -7.47 11.73
C SER A 294 25.74 -8.70 10.91
N ILE A 295 24.89 -9.15 10.00
CA ILE A 295 25.20 -10.27 9.09
C ILE A 295 26.40 -9.94 8.21
N PHE A 296 26.47 -8.73 7.65
CA PHE A 296 27.61 -8.32 6.82
C PHE A 296 28.90 -8.18 7.62
N GLU A 297 28.84 -7.65 8.85
CA GLU A 297 30.00 -7.58 9.72
C GLU A 297 30.53 -8.96 10.11
N LEU A 298 29.64 -9.90 10.46
CA LEU A 298 30.01 -11.29 10.72
C LEU A 298 30.62 -11.99 9.51
N ALA A 299 30.21 -11.59 8.29
CA ALA A 299 30.78 -12.08 7.05
C ALA A 299 32.13 -11.42 6.67
N GLY A 300 32.63 -10.47 7.48
CA GLY A 300 33.88 -9.76 7.25
C GLY A 300 33.78 -8.57 6.28
N PHE A 301 32.58 -8.12 5.95
CA PHE A 301 32.33 -6.92 5.14
C PHE A 301 31.94 -5.74 6.03
N SER A 302 32.16 -4.51 5.56
CA SER A 302 31.66 -3.32 6.26
C SER A 302 30.12 -3.30 6.24
N ALA A 303 29.47 -3.06 7.40
CA ALA A 303 28.03 -2.88 7.50
C ALA A 303 27.48 -1.86 6.48
N PHE A 304 28.19 -0.74 6.33
CA PHE A 304 27.82 0.32 5.39
C PHE A 304 27.75 -0.18 3.94
N ALA A 305 28.84 -0.74 3.41
CA ALA A 305 28.84 -1.23 2.02
C ALA A 305 27.79 -2.33 1.79
N GLY A 306 27.65 -3.27 2.71
CA GLY A 306 26.69 -4.37 2.58
C GLY A 306 25.24 -3.89 2.56
N THR A 307 24.87 -3.01 3.48
CA THR A 307 23.51 -2.44 3.55
C THR A 307 23.18 -1.54 2.35
N VAL A 308 24.14 -0.77 1.85
CA VAL A 308 23.99 0.05 0.62
C VAL A 308 23.80 -0.84 -0.61
N ILE A 309 24.60 -1.90 -0.76
CA ILE A 309 24.47 -2.83 -1.89
C ILE A 309 23.09 -3.49 -1.87
N TYR A 310 22.65 -3.96 -0.69
CA TYR A 310 21.33 -4.56 -0.54
C TYR A 310 20.20 -3.56 -0.87
N ALA A 311 20.30 -2.32 -0.38
CA ALA A 311 19.35 -1.25 -0.68
C ALA A 311 19.23 -1.00 -2.20
N CYS A 312 20.36 -0.89 -2.91
CA CYS A 312 20.37 -0.74 -4.36
C CYS A 312 19.71 -1.93 -5.09
N LEU A 313 20.07 -3.16 -4.72
CA LEU A 313 19.49 -4.37 -5.30
C LEU A 313 17.99 -4.45 -5.03
N GLN A 314 17.54 -4.11 -3.83
CA GLN A 314 16.14 -4.16 -3.44
C GLN A 314 15.28 -3.22 -4.29
N ILE A 315 15.75 -1.99 -4.56
CA ILE A 315 15.05 -1.04 -5.43
C ILE A 315 14.94 -1.57 -6.86
N VAL A 316 16.04 -2.10 -7.41
CA VAL A 316 16.07 -2.64 -8.78
C VAL A 316 15.13 -3.84 -8.93
N ILE A 317 15.21 -4.80 -8.01
CA ILE A 317 14.37 -6.01 -8.02
C ILE A 317 12.90 -5.65 -7.86
N THR A 318 12.57 -4.70 -6.98
CA THR A 318 11.19 -4.24 -6.77
C THR A 318 10.64 -3.54 -8.01
N GLY A 319 11.44 -2.69 -8.65
CA GLY A 319 11.07 -2.02 -9.89
C GLY A 319 10.83 -3.00 -11.06
N LEU A 320 11.73 -3.98 -11.22
CA LEU A 320 11.55 -5.05 -12.21
C LEU A 320 10.30 -5.89 -11.90
N GLY A 321 10.07 -6.22 -10.63
CA GLY A 321 8.87 -6.94 -10.19
C GLY A 321 7.58 -6.19 -10.53
N ALA A 322 7.53 -4.89 -10.26
CA ALA A 322 6.39 -4.05 -10.63
C ALA A 322 6.14 -4.03 -12.14
N ALA A 323 7.20 -3.82 -12.94
CA ALA A 323 7.11 -3.80 -14.40
C ALA A 323 6.67 -5.16 -14.99
N LEU A 324 7.11 -6.27 -14.40
CA LEU A 324 6.72 -7.61 -14.80
C LEU A 324 5.26 -7.91 -14.44
N ILE A 325 4.76 -7.45 -13.29
CA ILE A 325 3.35 -7.62 -12.88
C ILE A 325 2.41 -6.92 -13.86
N ASP A 326 2.77 -5.71 -14.28
CA ASP A 326 1.98 -4.95 -15.24
C ASP A 326 2.01 -5.56 -16.66
N LYS A 327 3.15 -6.12 -17.10
CA LYS A 327 3.27 -6.76 -18.43
C LYS A 327 2.69 -8.17 -18.52
N ALA A 328 2.85 -9.00 -17.48
CA ALA A 328 2.45 -10.40 -17.52
C ALA A 328 1.00 -10.64 -17.04
N GLY A 329 0.37 -9.65 -16.41
CA GLY A 329 -0.85 -9.84 -15.65
C GLY A 329 -0.62 -10.64 -14.36
N ARG A 330 -1.57 -10.61 -13.42
CA ARG A 330 -1.39 -11.17 -12.06
C ARG A 330 -1.21 -12.70 -11.98
N LYS A 331 -1.46 -13.46 -13.06
CA LYS A 331 -1.49 -14.93 -13.06
C LYS A 331 -0.16 -15.64 -13.39
N PRO A 332 0.69 -15.17 -14.33
CA PRO A 332 1.94 -15.87 -14.65
C PRO A 332 3.03 -15.73 -13.58
N LEU A 333 3.08 -14.62 -12.83
CA LEU A 333 4.13 -14.37 -11.83
C LEU A 333 4.05 -15.31 -10.60
N LEU A 334 2.85 -15.77 -10.24
CA LEU A 334 2.67 -16.80 -9.21
C LEU A 334 3.09 -18.20 -9.72
N LEU A 335 2.99 -18.44 -11.03
CA LEU A 335 3.41 -19.69 -11.69
C LEU A 335 4.91 -19.73 -12.00
N VAL A 336 5.55 -18.58 -12.23
CA VAL A 336 6.99 -18.51 -12.49
C VAL A 336 7.77 -18.65 -11.17
N ASN A 337 7.31 -18.05 -10.08
CA ASN A 337 7.89 -18.26 -8.75
C ASN A 337 7.73 -19.70 -8.24
N SER A 338 6.64 -20.40 -8.60
CA SER A 338 6.51 -21.82 -8.28
C SER A 338 7.40 -22.70 -9.16
N LYS A 339 7.52 -22.41 -10.46
CA LYS A 339 8.39 -23.18 -11.38
C LYS A 339 9.88 -23.06 -11.05
N GLN A 340 10.35 -21.90 -10.61
CA GLN A 340 11.77 -21.68 -10.28
C GLN A 340 12.19 -22.42 -8.99
N ARG A 341 11.23 -22.75 -8.11
CA ARG A 341 11.47 -23.53 -6.89
C ARG A 341 11.35 -25.04 -7.10
N THR A 342 10.60 -25.50 -8.12
CA THR A 342 10.48 -26.92 -8.45
C THR A 342 11.71 -27.47 -9.19
N THR A 343 12.42 -26.65 -9.98
CA THR A 343 13.62 -27.11 -10.69
C THR A 343 14.78 -27.44 -9.74
N HIS A 344 14.83 -26.82 -8.55
CA HIS A 344 15.86 -27.09 -7.55
C HIS A 344 15.57 -28.34 -6.68
N LEU A 345 14.35 -28.88 -6.72
CA LEU A 345 13.95 -30.10 -5.99
C LEU A 345 13.98 -31.37 -6.86
N GLN A 346 14.34 -31.25 -8.15
CA GLN A 346 14.55 -32.39 -9.05
C GLN A 346 16.03 -32.69 -9.32
N THR A 347 16.94 -31.98 -8.65
CA THR A 347 18.41 -32.16 -8.75
C THR A 347 19.09 -32.56 -7.43
N LEU A 348 18.30 -33.02 -6.46
CA LEU A 348 18.69 -33.87 -5.34
C LEU A 348 17.74 -35.07 -5.33
#